data_AF-A0A9P5XUS8-F1
#
_entry.id   AF-A0A9P5XUS8-F1
#
_cell.length_a   1.000
_cell.length_b   1.000
_cell.length_c   1.000
_cell.angle_alpha   90.00
_cell.angle_beta   90.00
_cell.angle_gamma   90.00
#
_symmetry.space_group_name_H-M   'P 1'
#
loop_
_entity.id
_entity.type
_entity.pdbx_description
1 polymer ?
#
loop_
_entity_poly.entity_id
_entity_poly.type
_entity_poly.pdbx_seq_one_letter_code
_entity_poly.pdbx_strand_id
1 'polypeptide(L)'
;MLQEQVSTIVNNAVRPVDTLPTTPIPTSHDQEPVQQSSLRPALPNDFDGRHESGQAFLNMCKLYIQLVPHQFANEIIQIRWAFTFMKMGRTYSFADWTIQYE
;
A
#
# COMPACT_ATOMS: atom_id res chain seq x y z
N MET A 1 26.10 34.29 10.71
CA MET A 1 26.20 35.04 9.44
C MET A 1 25.81 34.07 8.34
N LEU A 2 24.52 33.96 8.01
CA LEU A 2 23.82 34.58 6.86
C LEU A 2 24.39 34.05 5.53
N GLN A 3 23.84 32.98 4.96
CA GLN A 3 22.63 32.90 4.12
C GLN A 3 22.71 33.82 2.90
N GLU A 4 22.99 33.25 1.73
CA GLU A 4 22.91 33.96 0.45
C GLU A 4 21.72 33.41 -0.34
N GLN A 5 20.65 34.20 -0.32
CA GLN A 5 19.44 34.10 -1.12
C GLN A 5 19.70 34.83 -2.44
N VAL A 6 19.52 34.17 -3.58
CA VAL A 6 19.46 34.89 -4.86
C VAL A 6 18.01 35.30 -5.12
N SER A 7 17.77 36.60 -4.96
CA SER A 7 16.52 37.30 -5.29
C SER A 7 16.63 37.94 -6.67
N THR A 8 15.53 38.01 -7.43
CA THR A 8 15.13 39.10 -8.36
C THR A 8 13.67 38.82 -8.76
N ILE A 9 12.63 39.38 -8.12
CA ILE A 9 12.06 40.75 -8.20
C ILE A 9 11.52 41.08 -9.61
N VAL A 10 10.22 40.85 -9.86
CA VAL A 10 9.11 41.84 -9.95
C VAL A 10 8.81 42.28 -11.39
N ASN A 11 7.55 42.10 -11.84
CA ASN A 11 6.68 43.24 -12.18
C ASN A 11 5.25 42.79 -12.53
N ASN A 12 4.32 43.41 -11.83
CA ASN A 12 2.88 43.31 -11.98
C ASN A 12 2.41 44.39 -12.96
N ALA A 13 1.56 44.07 -13.94
CA ALA A 13 0.69 45.06 -14.59
C ALA A 13 -0.49 44.44 -15.36
N VAL A 14 -1.65 44.44 -14.70
CA VAL A 14 -3.00 44.83 -15.19
C VAL A 14 -3.57 44.13 -16.43
N ARG A 15 -4.76 43.51 -16.28
CA ARG A 15 -6.03 44.00 -16.86
C ARG A 15 -7.29 43.33 -16.25
N PRO A 16 -8.44 44.02 -16.25
CA PRO A 16 -9.61 43.71 -15.43
C PRO A 16 -10.56 42.69 -16.10
N VAL A 17 -11.15 41.79 -15.32
CA VAL A 17 -12.23 40.90 -15.77
C VAL A 17 -13.57 41.61 -15.54
N ASP A 18 -14.16 42.08 -16.62
CA ASP A 18 -15.58 42.46 -16.67
C ASP A 18 -16.41 41.29 -17.19
N THR A 19 -17.58 41.13 -16.56
CA THR A 19 -18.79 40.41 -17.01
C THR A 19 -18.79 38.89 -17.12
N LEU A 20 -19.58 38.30 -16.22
CA LEU A 20 -20.22 36.98 -16.29
C LEU A 20 -21.18 36.91 -17.50
N PRO A 21 -21.19 35.78 -18.23
CA PRO A 21 -22.46 35.17 -18.61
C PRO A 21 -22.51 33.70 -18.20
N THR A 22 -23.63 33.36 -17.56
CA THR A 22 -24.12 32.04 -17.17
C THR A 22 -23.82 30.94 -18.19
N THR A 23 -22.98 29.97 -17.83
CA THR A 23 -22.88 28.68 -18.51
C THR A 23 -23.54 27.61 -17.63
N PRO A 24 -24.49 26.81 -18.15
CA PRO A 24 -25.14 25.77 -17.35
C PRO A 24 -24.12 24.71 -16.94
N ILE A 25 -24.12 24.37 -15.65
CA ILE A 25 -23.34 23.29 -15.05
C ILE A 25 -23.84 21.96 -15.65
N PRO A 26 -23.00 21.15 -16.33
CA PRO A 26 -23.33 19.75 -16.53
C PRO A 26 -23.07 19.02 -15.20
N THR A 27 -24.13 18.85 -14.42
CA THR A 27 -24.20 17.83 -13.38
C THR A 27 -24.20 16.48 -14.10
N SER A 28 -23.04 15.87 -14.25
CA SER A 28 -22.93 14.46 -14.63
C SER A 28 -22.09 13.76 -13.59
N HIS A 29 -22.80 13.12 -12.66
CA HIS A 29 -22.29 11.97 -11.94
C HIS A 29 -21.93 10.90 -12.96
N ASP A 30 -20.65 10.74 -13.23
CA ASP A 30 -20.07 9.43 -13.47
C ASP A 30 -18.90 9.30 -12.52
N GLN A 31 -19.23 9.04 -11.24
CA GLN A 31 -18.31 8.25 -10.43
C GLN A 31 -18.25 6.89 -11.12
N GLU A 32 -17.34 6.75 -12.06
CA GLU A 32 -16.88 5.45 -12.49
C GLU A 32 -16.52 4.72 -11.19
N PRO A 33 -17.17 3.59 -10.85
CA PRO A 33 -16.72 2.80 -9.72
C PRO A 33 -15.29 2.49 -10.09
N VAL A 34 -14.32 3.04 -9.34
CA VAL A 34 -12.91 2.69 -9.49
C VAL A 34 -12.92 1.19 -9.44
N GLN A 35 -12.85 0.56 -10.62
CA GLN A 35 -12.82 -0.88 -10.73
C GLN A 35 -11.51 -1.17 -10.05
N GLN A 36 -11.61 -1.57 -8.78
CA GLN A 36 -10.52 -2.12 -8.02
C GLN A 36 -10.13 -3.31 -8.87
N SER A 37 -9.18 -3.10 -9.78
CA SER A 37 -8.57 -4.12 -10.59
C SER A 37 -8.31 -5.21 -9.59
N SER A 38 -8.97 -6.36 -9.75
CA SER A 38 -8.89 -7.44 -8.77
C SER A 38 -7.49 -8.02 -8.89
N LEU A 39 -6.52 -7.31 -8.31
CA LEU A 39 -5.15 -7.73 -8.24
C LEU A 39 -5.20 -9.02 -7.45
N ARG A 40 -4.72 -10.09 -8.09
CA ARG A 40 -4.51 -11.39 -7.44
C ARG A 40 -2.99 -11.52 -7.30
N PRO A 41 -2.41 -10.99 -6.20
CA PRO A 41 -0.97 -11.06 -6.01
C PRO A 41 -0.54 -12.52 -5.95
N ALA A 42 0.68 -12.81 -6.41
CA ALA A 42 1.25 -14.13 -6.23
C ALA A 42 1.43 -14.43 -4.74
N LEU A 43 1.17 -15.68 -4.34
CA LEU A 43 1.39 -16.12 -2.97
C LEU A 43 2.90 -16.15 -2.65
N PRO A 44 3.29 -15.90 -1.39
CA PRO A 44 4.66 -16.13 -0.94
C PRO A 44 5.10 -17.57 -1.18
N ASN A 45 6.39 -17.77 -1.43
CA ASN A 45 6.99 -19.10 -1.48
C ASN A 45 7.06 -19.69 -0.06
N ASP A 46 7.09 -21.02 0.02
CA ASP A 46 7.32 -21.72 1.29
C ASP A 46 8.67 -21.30 1.89
N PHE A 47 8.68 -21.05 3.20
CA PHE A 47 9.82 -20.53 3.94
C PHE A 47 10.36 -21.56 4.94
N ASP A 48 11.63 -21.88 4.79
CA ASP A 48 12.36 -22.89 5.57
C ASP A 48 13.10 -22.32 6.79
N GLY A 49 12.95 -21.02 7.07
CA GLY A 49 13.59 -20.38 8.20
C GLY A 49 15.02 -19.93 7.96
N ARG A 50 15.50 -19.96 6.72
CA ARG A 50 16.86 -19.50 6.41
C ARG A 50 16.98 -17.98 6.52
N HIS A 51 18.13 -17.54 7.01
CA HIS A 51 18.40 -16.12 7.18
C HIS A 51 18.54 -15.42 5.82
N GLU A 52 19.15 -16.06 4.82
CA GLU A 52 19.31 -15.48 3.48
C GLU A 52 17.98 -15.17 2.77
N SER A 53 16.94 -15.97 2.99
CA SER A 53 15.62 -15.82 2.36
C SER A 53 14.59 -15.12 3.26
N GLY A 54 14.90 -14.93 4.55
CA GLY A 54 13.96 -14.37 5.53
C GLY A 54 13.49 -12.95 5.19
N GLN A 55 14.40 -12.07 4.76
CA GLN A 55 14.02 -10.71 4.39
C GLN A 55 13.12 -10.69 3.14
N ALA A 56 13.43 -11.53 2.16
CA ALA A 56 12.63 -11.65 0.94
C ALA A 56 11.22 -12.16 1.26
N PHE A 57 11.12 -13.18 2.13
CA PHE A 57 9.84 -13.70 2.62
C PHE A 57 9.01 -12.61 3.30
N LEU A 58 9.59 -11.86 4.25
CA LEU A 58 8.89 -10.78 4.96
C LEU A 58 8.44 -9.67 4.01
N ASN A 59 9.26 -9.31 3.03
CA ASN A 59 8.90 -8.31 2.03
C ASN A 59 7.71 -8.78 1.18
N MET A 60 7.68 -10.06 0.78
CA MET A 60 6.57 -10.63 0.03
C MET A 60 5.28 -10.67 0.85
N CYS A 61 5.35 -11.06 2.12
CA CYS A 61 4.18 -11.04 3.02
C CYS A 61 3.62 -9.62 3.17
N LYS A 62 4.48 -8.62 3.44
CA LYS A 62 4.07 -7.22 3.56
C LYS A 62 3.43 -6.69 2.27
N LEU A 63 4.04 -6.99 1.13
CA LEU A 63 3.52 -6.58 -0.18
C LEU A 63 2.14 -7.22 -0.44
N TYR A 64 1.98 -8.51 -0.17
CA TYR A 64 0.70 -9.20 -0.35
C TYR A 64 -0.40 -8.55 0.51
N ILE A 65 -0.13 -8.31 1.79
CA ILE A 65 -1.08 -7.69 2.71
C ILE A 65 -1.48 -6.28 2.24
N GLN A 66 -0.52 -5.49 1.74
CA GLN A 66 -0.78 -4.15 1.20
C GLN A 66 -1.62 -4.16 -0.09
N LEU A 67 -1.46 -5.19 -0.92
CA LEU A 67 -2.20 -5.32 -2.17
C LEU A 67 -3.63 -5.83 -1.96
N VAL A 68 -3.87 -6.67 -0.96
CA VAL A 68 -5.20 -7.24 -0.66
C VAL A 68 -5.59 -7.12 0.82
N PRO A 69 -5.64 -5.90 1.39
CA PRO A 69 -5.90 -5.70 2.82
C PRO A 69 -7.30 -6.21 3.23
N HIS A 70 -8.26 -6.21 2.30
CA HIS A 70 -9.62 -6.68 2.51
C HIS A 70 -9.73 -8.19 2.79
N GLN A 71 -8.70 -9.00 2.49
CA GLN A 71 -8.70 -10.43 2.81
C GLN A 71 -8.38 -10.71 4.28
N PHE A 72 -7.89 -9.71 5.03
CA PHE A 72 -7.44 -9.87 6.40
C PHE A 72 -8.30 -9.05 7.35
N ALA A 73 -9.00 -9.71 8.26
CA ALA A 73 -9.88 -9.04 9.22
C ALA A 73 -9.10 -8.31 10.34
N ASN A 74 -7.93 -8.83 10.71
CA ASN A 74 -7.05 -8.26 11.71
C ASN A 74 -5.60 -8.71 11.50
N GLU A 75 -4.69 -8.18 12.30
CA GLU A 75 -3.25 -8.47 12.22
C GLU A 75 -2.92 -9.92 12.63
N ILE A 76 -3.66 -10.51 13.57
CA ILE A 76 -3.49 -11.92 13.97
C ILE A 76 -3.73 -12.86 12.79
N ILE A 77 -4.76 -12.59 11.98
CA ILE A 77 -5.03 -13.38 10.76
C ILE A 77 -3.90 -13.21 9.74
N GLN A 78 -3.27 -12.04 9.64
CA GLN A 78 -2.10 -11.83 8.77
C GLN A 78 -0.91 -12.68 9.23
N ILE A 79 -0.65 -12.69 10.54
CA ILE A 79 0.42 -13.48 11.15
C ILE A 79 0.18 -14.98 10.95
N ARG A 80 -1.03 -15.46 11.27
CA ARG A 80 -1.43 -16.87 11.04
C ARG A 80 -1.31 -17.26 9.58
N TRP A 81 -1.74 -16.40 8.66
CA TRP A 81 -1.57 -16.61 7.23
C TRP A 81 -0.11 -16.72 6.83
N ALA A 82 0.77 -15.82 7.31
CA ALA A 82 2.20 -15.90 7.04
C ALA A 82 2.81 -17.21 7.56
N PHE A 83 2.36 -17.71 8.72
CA PHE A 83 2.80 -19.00 9.25
C PHE A 83 2.42 -20.19 8.39
N THR A 84 1.36 -20.11 7.57
CA THR A 84 1.01 -21.21 6.65
C THR A 84 2.08 -21.55 5.63
N PHE A 85 2.99 -20.61 5.33
CA PHE A 85 4.12 -20.81 4.42
C PHE A 85 5.35 -21.38 5.13
N MET A 86 5.36 -21.45 6.46
CA MET A 86 6.45 -22.05 7.25
C MET A 86 6.28 -23.57 7.33
N LYS A 87 6.48 -24.27 6.22
CA LYS A 87 6.16 -25.71 6.10
C LYS A 87 7.34 -26.66 6.32
N MET A 88 8.54 -26.14 6.54
CA MET A 88 9.76 -26.95 6.56
C MET A 88 10.68 -26.63 7.72
N GLY A 89 11.46 -27.62 8.16
CA GLY A 89 12.55 -27.43 9.12
C GLY A 89 12.09 -26.95 10.49
N ARG A 90 12.92 -26.11 11.13
CA ARG A 90 12.66 -25.59 12.49
C ARG A 90 11.52 -24.57 12.55
N THR A 91 11.19 -23.93 11.43
CA THR A 91 10.10 -22.96 11.38
C THR A 91 8.72 -23.61 11.40
N TYR A 92 8.59 -24.83 10.87
CA TYR A 92 7.34 -25.58 10.98
C TYR A 92 6.97 -25.89 12.43
N SER A 93 7.90 -26.44 13.22
CA SER A 93 7.65 -26.74 14.63
C SER A 93 7.29 -25.50 15.44
N PHE A 94 7.90 -24.35 15.10
CA PHE A 94 7.55 -23.07 15.70
C PHE A 94 6.16 -22.60 15.29
N ALA A 95 5.85 -22.62 13.99
CA ALA A 95 4.54 -22.21 13.47
C ALA A 95 3.40 -23.08 14.02
N ASP A 96 3.58 -24.39 14.07
CA ASP A 96 2.59 -25.34 14.62
C ASP A 96 2.32 -25.07 16.10
N TRP A 97 3.37 -24.86 16.89
CA TRP A 97 3.23 -24.47 18.30
C TRP A 97 2.53 -23.11 18.44
N THR A 98 2.92 -22.10 17.66
CA THR A 98 2.31 -20.77 17.75
C THR A 98 0.84 -20.76 17.33
N ILE A 99 0.44 -21.60 16.37
CA ILE A 99 -0.96 -21.68 15.92
C ILE A 99 -1.84 -22.46 16.90
N GLN A 100 -1.31 -23.50 17.56
CA GLN A 100 -2.09 -24.35 18.47
C GLN A 100 -2.38 -23.71 19.84
N TYR A 101 -1.57 -22.75 20.29
CA TYR A 101 -1.63 -22.18 21.63
C TYR A 101 -2.34 -20.81 21.74
N GLU A 102 -3.06 -20.38 20.69
CA GLU A 102 -3.92 -19.18 20.68
C GLU A 102 -5.41 -19.50 20.50
#